data_AF-I0IF94-F1
#
_entry.id   AF-I0IF94-F1
#
_cell.length_a   1.000
_cell.length_b   1.000
_cell.length_c   1.000
_cell.angle_alpha   90.00
_cell.angle_beta   90.00
_cell.angle_gamma   90.00
#
_symmetry.space_group_name_H-M   'P 1'
#
loop_
_entity.id
_entity.type
_entity.pdbx_description
1 polymer ?
#
loop_
_entity_poly.entity_id
_entity_poly.type
_entity_poly.pdbx_seq_one_letter_code
_entity_poly.pdbx_strand_id
1 'polypeptide(L)' 'MALPALARRLKIPAAWLKEETAAGRIPHLRAGRRLLFNVEAVKRCLLARAAGDAEGGAA' A
#
# COMPACT_ATOMS: atom_id res chain seq x y z
N MET A 1 6.38 6.21 6.40
CA MET A 1 5.34 6.66 7.37
C MET A 1 4.48 5.49 7.83
N ALA A 2 3.75 5.62 8.96
CA ALA A 2 2.89 4.55 9.47
C ALA A 2 1.52 4.48 8.76
N LEU A 3 0.85 3.32 8.84
CA LEU A 3 -0.44 3.04 8.18
C LEU A 3 -1.55 4.09 8.48
N PRO A 4 -1.79 4.54 9.73
CA PRO A 4 -2.84 5.53 10.00
C PRO A 4 -2.55 6.92 9.43
N ALA A 5 -1.26 7.26 9.23
CA ALA A 5 -0.86 8.50 8.57
C ALA A 5 -1.05 8.40 7.06
N LEU A 6 -0.74 7.24 6.47
CA LEU A 6 -0.95 6.97 5.04
C LEU A 6 -2.44 7.02 4.67
N ALA A 7 -3.29 6.35 5.46
CA ALA A 7 -4.73 6.30 5.26
C ALA A 7 -5.36 7.70 5.20
N ARG A 8 -5.01 8.57 6.17
CA ARG A 8 -5.46 9.97 6.20
C ARG A 8 -4.95 10.78 5.02
N ARG A 9 -3.68 10.60 4.64
CA ARG A 9 -3.06 11.35 3.54
C ARG A 9 -3.63 10.99 2.17
N LEU A 10 -3.90 9.71 1.93
CA LEU A 10 -4.46 9.22 0.67
C LEU A 10 -6.00 9.23 0.66
N LYS A 11 -6.65 9.53 1.80
CA LYS A 11 -8.10 9.42 2.00
C LYS A 11 -8.63 8.02 1.65
N ILE A 12 -7.86 6.99 2.00
CA ILE A 12 -8.21 5.58 1.79
C ILE A 12 -8.46 4.92 3.14
N PRO A 13 -9.46 4.02 3.27
CA PRO A 13 -9.70 3.29 4.50
C PRO A 13 -8.45 2.53 4.99
N ALA A 14 -8.14 2.67 6.27
CA ALA A 14 -7.00 1.98 6.88
C ALA A 14 -7.16 0.45 6.88
N ALA A 15 -8.41 -0.04 7.01
CA ALA A 15 -8.72 -1.47 6.92
C ALA A 15 -8.35 -2.03 5.54
N TRP A 16 -8.78 -1.37 4.47
CA TRP A 16 -8.44 -1.75 3.10
C TRP A 16 -6.93 -1.73 2.86
N LEU A 17 -6.23 -0.67 3.28
CA LEU A 17 -4.76 -0.61 3.17
C LEU A 17 -4.07 -1.76 3.92
N LYS A 18 -4.62 -2.20 5.06
CA LYS A 18 -4.07 -3.31 5.83
C LYS A 18 -4.27 -4.63 5.09
N GLU A 19 -5.44 -4.87 4.51
CA GLU A 19 -5.72 -6.06 3.69
C GLU A 19 -4.82 -6.11 2.47
N GLU A 20 -4.65 -5.00 1.78
CA GLU A 20 -3.79 -4.92 0.59
C GLU A 20 -2.30 -5.07 0.92
N THR A 21 -1.88 -4.60 2.11
CA THR A 21 -0.53 -4.85 2.62
C THR A 21 -0.34 -6.32 2.96
N ALA A 22 -1.34 -6.96 3.59
CA ALA A 22 -1.32 -8.38 3.93
C ALA A 22 -1.34 -9.26 2.67
N ALA A 23 -2.03 -8.83 1.62
CA ALA A 23 -2.06 -9.46 0.31
C ALA A 23 -0.79 -9.20 -0.52
N GLY A 24 0.21 -8.47 0.00
CA GLY A 24 1.46 -8.18 -0.71
C GLY A 24 1.32 -7.22 -1.89
N ARG A 25 0.14 -6.62 -2.09
CA ARG A 25 -0.16 -5.74 -3.23
C ARG A 25 0.38 -4.33 -3.06
N ILE A 26 0.68 -3.93 -1.84
CA ILE A 26 1.20 -2.59 -1.53
C ILE A 26 2.64 -2.68 -1.04
N PRO A 27 3.56 -1.87 -1.60
CA PRO A 27 4.93 -1.82 -1.14
C PRO A 27 4.99 -1.30 0.29
N HIS A 28 5.57 -2.11 1.17
CA HIS A 28 5.74 -1.80 2.58
C HIS A 28 7.11 -2.28 3.08
N LEU A 29 7.61 -1.61 4.11
CA LEU A 29 8.82 -1.97 4.82
C LEU A 29 8.47 -2.36 6.24
N ARG A 30 8.78 -3.60 6.63
CA ARG A 30 8.61 -4.06 8.00
C ARG A 30 9.83 -3.69 8.83
N ALA A 31 9.69 -2.69 9.69
CA ALA A 31 10.69 -2.30 10.69
C ALA A 31 10.31 -2.88 12.06
N GLY A 32 10.71 -4.13 12.30
CA GLY A 32 10.37 -4.89 13.51
C GLY A 32 8.85 -5.14 13.63
N ARG A 33 8.23 -4.52 14.65
CA ARG A 33 6.76 -4.57 14.87
C ARG A 33 5.98 -3.52 14.08
N ARG A 34 6.66 -2.58 13.40
CA ARG A 34 6.02 -1.47 12.70
C ARG A 34 6.06 -1.68 11.19
N LEU A 35 4.97 -1.31 10.52
CA LEU A 35 4.90 -1.23 9.07
C LEU A 35 5.10 0.21 8.63
N LEU A 36 6.08 0.41 7.75
CA LEU A 36 6.44 1.69 7.17
C LEU A 36 6.14 1.70 5.68
N PHE A 37 5.55 2.78 5.22
CA PHE A 37 5.14 2.96 3.83
C PHE A 37 5.83 4.17 3.24
N ASN A 38 6.32 4.02 2.01
CA ASN A 38 6.73 5.14 1.18
C ASN A 38 5.50 5.62 0.39
N VAL A 39 5.04 6.85 0.65
CA VAL A 39 3.82 7.39 0.03
C VAL A 39 3.90 7.40 -1.49
N GLU A 40 5.05 7.79 -2.04
CA GLU A 40 5.22 7.90 -3.49
C GLU A 40 5.22 6.52 -4.16
N ALA A 41 5.85 5.52 -3.51
CA ALA A 41 5.80 4.14 -4.00
C ALA A 41 4.38 3.57 -3.97
N VAL A 42 3.64 3.80 -2.88
CA VAL A 42 2.25 3.36 -2.76
C VAL A 42 1.37 4.05 -3.81
N LYS A 43 1.51 5.36 -4.00
CA LYS A 43 0.77 6.08 -5.05
C LYS A 43 1.06 5.54 -6.44
N ARG A 44 2.34 5.34 -6.79
CA ARG A 44 2.71 4.78 -8.10
C ARG A 44 2.10 3.40 -8.32
N CYS A 45 2.15 2.53 -7.31
CA CYS A 45 1.51 1.21 -7.35
C CYS A 45 0.00 1.31 -7.58
N LEU A 46 -0.69 2.20 -6.85
CA LEU A 46 -2.13 2.42 -7.03
C LEU A 46 -2.48 3.00 -8.40
N LEU A 47 -1.67 3.94 -8.91
CA LEU A 47 -1.87 4.54 -10.23
C LEU A 47 -1.63 3.52 -11.36
N ALA A 48 -0.56 2.72 -11.26
CA ALA A 48 -0.29 1.65 -12.23
C ALA A 48 -1.46 0.65 -12.29
N ARG A 49 -1.99 0.28 -11.13
CA ARG A 49 -3.16 -0.60 -11.04
C ARG A 49 -4.42 0.02 -11.62
N ALA A 50 -4.65 1.31 -11.36
CA ALA A 50 -5.80 2.04 -11.91
C ALA A 50 -5.70 2.22 -13.44
N ALA A 51 -4.48 2.30 -13.98
CA ALA A 51 -4.21 2.48 -15.40
C ALA A 51 -4.39 1.20 -16.24
N GLY A 52 -4.60 0.04 -15.62
CA GLY A 52 -4.98 -1.19 -16.33
C GLY A 52 -4.00 -2.36 -16.23
N ASP A 53 -2.96 -2.29 -15.41
CA ASP A 53 -2.18 -3.49 -15.06
C ASP A 53 -2.98 -4.37 -14.08
N ALA A 54 -3.82 -5.20 -14.68
CA ALA A 54 -4.28 -6.46 -14.15
C ALA A 54 -3.22 -7.59 -14.28
N GLU A 55 -1.95 -7.25 -14.52
CA GLU A 55 -0.89 -8.24 -14.68
C GLU A 55 0.04 -8.27 -13.46
N GLY A 56 0.03 -9.41 -12.74
CA GLY A 56 1.20 -9.93 -12.06
C GLY A 56 1.50 -9.39 -10.65
N GLY A 57 0.78 -9.92 -9.67
CA GLY A 57 1.19 -9.91 -8.26
C GLY A 57 0.85 -11.23 -7.57
N ALA A 58 1.35 -12.32 -8.14
CA ALA A 58 1.36 -13.65 -7.55
C ALA A 58 2.65 -13.84 -6.74
N ALA A 59 2.51 -14.25 -5.49
CA ALA A 59 3.32 -15.25 -4.80
C ALA A 59 2.51 -15.79 -3.63
#